data_AF-A0A2E5U3L9-F1
#
_entry.id   AF-A0A2E5U3L9-F1
#
_cell.length_a   1.000
_cell.length_b   1.000
_cell.length_c   1.000
_cell.angle_alpha   90.00
_cell.angle_beta   90.00
_cell.angle_gamma   90.00
#
_symmetry.space_group_name_H-M   'P 1'
#
loop_
_entity.id
_entity.type
_entity.pdbx_description
1 polymer ?
#
loop_
_entity_poly.entity_id
_entity_poly.type
_entity_poly.pdbx_seq_one_letter_code
_entity_poly.pdbx_strand_id
1 'polypeptide(L)'
;MKRKLLIILLLSSIYMQDEYLFTVPATSYSDWIYFSFTTHNVVNIQDPDNSLDWDLAFQRKHIRTNGGLSGLGNGAAFVDSVGNLEVGSYTWLDEWQNLNTVPENITWLEDTELNDFYDLTTHTFVQGIKNPALNAWGWFDATYALNPTNYVMFVKCANGQDIVKFWAYDYYDNGAGGNVSIRYQTGYSFECPNLAGDMNGDDSINVIDIVALVTMILSGTIQSDVLCYADYNQDEIVNVLDIIAIVNYIVG
;
A
#
# COMPACT_ATOMS: atom_id res chain seq x y z
N MET A 1 57.24 10.93 5.38
CA MET A 1 55.98 10.31 5.85
C MET A 1 54.80 11.06 5.26
N LYS A 2 54.21 10.58 4.16
CA LYS A 2 52.99 11.19 3.57
C LYS A 2 51.77 10.61 4.29
N ARG A 3 51.06 11.42 5.08
CA ARG A 3 49.77 11.04 5.67
C ARG A 3 48.74 10.92 4.54
N LYS A 4 48.22 9.72 4.31
CA LYS A 4 47.05 9.50 3.45
C LYS A 4 45.83 10.01 4.23
N LEU A 5 45.19 11.04 3.71
CA LEU A 5 43.89 11.51 4.19
C LEU A 5 42.84 10.50 3.69
N LEU A 6 42.26 9.71 4.60
CA LEU A 6 41.15 8.82 4.29
C LEU A 6 39.87 9.66 4.33
N ILE A 7 39.31 9.96 3.16
CA ILE A 7 38.02 10.63 3.03
C ILE A 7 36.96 9.53 3.13
N ILE A 8 36.28 9.46 4.26
CA ILE A 8 35.10 8.59 4.43
C ILE A 8 33.94 9.33 3.77
N LEU A 9 33.50 8.84 2.61
CA LEU A 9 32.25 9.29 1.99
C LEU A 9 31.11 8.63 2.78
N LEU A 10 30.45 9.39 3.65
CA LEU A 10 29.13 9.02 4.15
C LEU A 10 28.14 9.21 3.00
N LEU A 11 27.81 8.13 2.29
CA LEU A 11 26.62 8.11 1.43
C LEU A 11 25.40 8.07 2.36
N SER A 12 24.87 9.24 2.69
CA SER A 12 23.49 9.32 3.18
C SER A 12 22.58 9.11 1.96
N SER A 13 21.89 7.98 1.90
CA SER A 13 20.79 7.78 0.97
C SER A 13 19.72 8.82 1.29
N ILE A 14 19.66 9.90 0.52
CA ILE A 14 18.51 10.80 0.57
C ILE A 14 17.43 10.05 -0.19
N TYR A 15 16.46 9.47 0.52
CA TYR A 15 15.25 8.96 -0.11
C TYR A 15 14.56 10.16 -0.78
N MET A 16 14.63 10.21 -2.11
CA MET A 16 13.96 11.23 -2.90
C MET A 16 12.50 10.82 -3.00
N GLN A 17 11.62 11.61 -2.39
CA GLN A 17 10.18 11.43 -2.58
C GLN A 17 9.81 12.05 -3.93
N ASP A 18 9.57 11.20 -4.92
CA ASP A 18 9.16 11.62 -6.26
C ASP A 18 7.63 11.65 -6.37
N GLU A 19 7.12 12.68 -7.03
CA GLU A 19 5.70 12.93 -7.20
C GLU A 19 5.24 12.70 -8.65
N TYR A 20 4.09 12.06 -8.79
CA TYR A 20 3.53 11.66 -10.07
C TYR A 20 2.05 12.04 -10.15
N LEU A 21 1.61 12.37 -11.36
CA LEU A 21 0.21 12.58 -11.71
C LEU A 21 -0.16 11.68 -12.88
N PHE A 22 -1.30 11.02 -12.80
CA PHE A 22 -1.77 10.11 -13.84
C PHE A 22 -3.30 10.06 -13.87
N THR A 23 -3.89 9.85 -15.04
CA THR A 23 -5.34 9.63 -15.18
C THR A 23 -5.59 8.21 -15.66
N VAL A 24 -6.23 7.40 -14.81
CA VAL A 24 -6.54 6.00 -15.09
C VAL A 24 -7.89 5.91 -15.81
N PRO A 25 -7.94 5.34 -17.05
CA PRO A 25 -9.17 5.26 -17.84
C PRO A 25 -10.09 4.09 -17.41
N ALA A 26 -10.51 4.09 -16.14
CA ALA A 26 -11.36 3.07 -15.50
C ALA A 26 -12.86 3.15 -15.91
N THR A 27 -13.13 3.30 -17.21
CA THR A 27 -14.48 3.61 -17.70
C THR A 27 -15.44 2.41 -17.65
N SER A 28 -14.94 1.18 -17.57
CA SER A 28 -15.73 -0.05 -17.58
C SER A 28 -16.51 -0.28 -16.28
N TYR A 29 -17.70 -0.85 -16.39
CA TYR A 29 -18.53 -1.31 -15.26
C TYR A 29 -18.24 -2.76 -14.86
N SER A 30 -17.41 -3.49 -15.62
CA SER A 30 -17.05 -4.88 -15.34
C SER A 30 -15.55 -5.13 -15.28
N ASP A 31 -14.78 -4.36 -16.05
CA ASP A 31 -13.35 -4.63 -16.24
C ASP A 31 -12.51 -3.74 -15.34
N TRP A 32 -11.49 -4.35 -14.75
CA TRP A 32 -10.49 -3.67 -13.94
C TRP A 32 -9.32 -3.20 -14.82
N ILE A 33 -8.87 -1.96 -14.58
CA ILE A 33 -7.63 -1.41 -15.14
C ILE A 33 -6.55 -1.48 -14.07
N TYR A 34 -5.48 -2.24 -14.33
CA TYR A 34 -4.38 -2.47 -13.40
C TYR A 34 -3.29 -1.40 -13.54
N PHE A 35 -2.75 -0.94 -12.43
CA PHE A 35 -1.74 0.11 -12.34
C PHE A 35 -0.57 -0.35 -11.48
N SER A 36 0.64 -0.03 -11.90
CA SER A 36 1.88 -0.31 -11.16
C SER A 36 2.59 0.99 -10.82
N PHE A 37 2.91 1.18 -9.54
CA PHE A 37 3.72 2.30 -9.07
C PHE A 37 5.17 2.17 -9.53
N THR A 38 5.70 0.96 -9.70
CA THR A 38 7.04 0.72 -10.26
C THR A 38 7.17 1.23 -11.69
N THR A 39 6.15 1.01 -12.52
CA THR A 39 6.15 1.44 -13.94
C THR A 39 5.55 2.83 -14.14
N HIS A 40 4.92 3.39 -13.11
CA HIS A 40 4.14 4.63 -13.14
C HIS A 40 3.04 4.62 -14.23
N ASN A 41 2.50 3.45 -14.57
CA ASN A 41 1.57 3.31 -15.69
C ASN A 41 0.58 2.15 -15.50
N VAL A 42 -0.42 2.13 -16.38
CA VAL A 42 -1.31 0.99 -16.55
C VAL A 42 -0.54 -0.20 -17.11
N VAL A 43 -0.77 -1.36 -16.52
CA VAL A 43 -0.14 -2.63 -16.90
C VAL A 43 -1.20 -3.62 -17.39
N ASN A 44 -0.84 -4.48 -18.33
CA ASN A 44 -1.71 -5.55 -18.82
C ASN A 44 -1.28 -6.87 -18.19
N ILE A 45 -2.10 -7.38 -17.28
CA ILE A 45 -1.82 -8.61 -16.52
C ILE A 45 -2.76 -9.71 -16.98
N GLN A 46 -2.19 -10.85 -17.37
CA GLN A 46 -2.98 -11.99 -17.86
C GLN A 46 -3.66 -12.76 -16.72
N ASP A 47 -2.98 -12.89 -15.58
CA ASP A 47 -3.47 -13.58 -14.39
C ASP A 47 -3.25 -12.68 -13.15
N PRO A 48 -4.17 -11.73 -12.89
CA PRO A 48 -4.00 -10.74 -11.84
C PRO A 48 -4.02 -11.35 -10.44
N ASP A 49 -4.74 -12.45 -10.25
CA ASP A 49 -4.82 -13.13 -8.95
C ASP A 49 -3.49 -13.79 -8.58
N ASN A 50 -2.62 -14.06 -9.56
CA ASN A 50 -1.32 -14.72 -9.38
C ASN A 50 -0.11 -13.85 -9.82
N SER A 51 -0.23 -12.52 -9.83
CA SER A 51 0.85 -11.60 -10.20
C SER A 51 1.09 -10.52 -9.14
N LEU A 52 2.37 -10.20 -8.88
CA LEU A 52 2.81 -9.05 -8.08
C LEU A 52 3.15 -7.82 -8.93
N ASP A 53 2.93 -7.88 -10.25
CA ASP A 53 3.32 -6.82 -11.18
C ASP A 53 2.36 -5.60 -11.20
N TRP A 54 1.33 -5.61 -10.34
CA TRP A 54 0.35 -4.53 -10.20
C TRP A 54 0.11 -4.22 -8.73
N ASP A 55 -0.18 -2.96 -8.43
CA ASP A 55 -0.36 -2.48 -7.05
C ASP A 55 -1.81 -2.07 -6.76
N LEU A 56 -2.41 -1.38 -7.73
CA LEU A 56 -3.80 -0.94 -7.67
C LEU A 56 -4.56 -1.40 -8.91
N ALA A 57 -5.86 -1.60 -8.77
CA ALA A 57 -6.76 -1.73 -9.90
C ALA A 57 -7.99 -0.84 -9.75
N PHE A 58 -8.49 -0.35 -10.87
CA PHE A 58 -9.58 0.63 -10.93
C PHE A 58 -10.75 0.13 -11.81
N GLN A 59 -11.98 0.29 -11.32
CA GLN A 59 -13.23 0.03 -12.04
C GLN A 59 -14.22 1.11 -11.68
N ARG A 60 -14.62 1.98 -12.63
CA ARG A 60 -15.38 3.20 -12.33
C ARG A 60 -14.68 4.00 -11.22
N LYS A 61 -15.34 4.23 -10.09
CA LYS A 61 -14.76 4.88 -8.90
C LYS A 61 -14.13 3.89 -7.92
N HIS A 62 -14.30 2.59 -8.13
CA HIS A 62 -13.84 1.57 -7.21
C HIS A 62 -12.34 1.36 -7.40
N ILE A 63 -11.63 1.26 -6.28
CA ILE A 63 -10.19 1.04 -6.25
C ILE A 63 -9.93 -0.14 -5.32
N ARG A 64 -9.10 -1.07 -5.77
CA ARG A 64 -8.70 -2.26 -5.03
C ARG A 64 -7.17 -2.38 -5.04
N THR A 65 -6.59 -2.98 -4.01
CA THR A 65 -5.15 -3.21 -3.90
C THR A 65 -4.78 -4.62 -4.36
N ASN A 66 -3.51 -4.87 -4.63
CA ASN A 66 -3.01 -6.23 -4.78
C ASN A 66 -2.74 -6.85 -3.41
N GLY A 67 -3.82 -7.19 -2.70
CA GLY A 67 -3.80 -7.87 -1.41
C GLY A 67 -5.20 -8.10 -0.87
N GLY A 68 -5.29 -8.64 0.34
CA GLY A 68 -6.57 -9.05 0.92
C GLY A 68 -7.30 -10.06 0.02
N LEU A 69 -8.55 -9.75 -0.35
CA LEU A 69 -9.35 -10.61 -1.24
C LEU A 69 -9.09 -10.39 -2.75
N SER A 70 -8.23 -9.45 -3.13
CA SER A 70 -8.07 -8.99 -4.52
C SER A 70 -6.85 -9.54 -5.27
N GLY A 71 -5.86 -10.07 -4.56
CA GLY A 71 -4.61 -10.56 -5.15
C GLY A 71 -3.70 -11.21 -4.10
N LEU A 72 -2.63 -11.88 -4.55
CA LEU A 72 -1.70 -12.61 -3.67
C LEU A 72 -0.72 -11.72 -2.91
N GLY A 73 -0.64 -10.43 -3.25
CA GLY A 73 0.27 -9.49 -2.61
C GLY A 73 -0.18 -9.08 -1.21
N ASN A 74 0.59 -8.19 -0.61
CA ASN A 74 0.35 -7.63 0.72
C ASN A 74 -0.26 -6.22 0.66
N GLY A 75 -0.82 -5.85 -0.49
CA GLY A 75 -1.34 -4.51 -0.74
C GLY A 75 -2.52 -4.17 0.16
N ALA A 76 -2.47 -2.99 0.78
CA ALA A 76 -3.49 -2.47 1.67
C ALA A 76 -3.48 -0.95 1.64
N ALA A 77 -4.46 -0.30 2.25
CA ALA A 77 -4.46 1.17 2.31
C ALA A 77 -4.91 1.69 3.67
N PHE A 78 -4.51 2.93 3.95
CA PHE A 78 -4.84 3.65 5.16
C PHE A 78 -5.35 5.04 4.79
N VAL A 79 -6.41 5.46 5.48
CA VAL A 79 -6.82 6.86 5.56
C VAL A 79 -7.35 7.12 6.96
N ASP A 80 -7.00 8.26 7.53
CA ASP A 80 -7.33 8.63 8.91
C ASP A 80 -8.85 8.71 9.18
N SER A 81 -9.65 8.92 8.13
CA SER A 81 -11.09 9.09 8.22
C SER A 81 -11.91 7.80 8.16
N VAL A 82 -11.31 6.60 7.98
CA VAL A 82 -12.13 5.37 7.90
C VAL A 82 -12.75 5.09 9.26
N GLY A 83 -14.04 5.38 9.37
CA GLY A 83 -14.79 5.24 10.62
C GLY A 83 -14.81 6.50 11.49
N ASN A 84 -14.05 7.54 11.15
CA ASN A 84 -14.06 8.85 11.82
C ASN A 84 -14.49 9.93 10.82
N LEU A 85 -15.81 10.07 10.64
CA LEU A 85 -16.44 11.13 9.85
C LEU A 85 -16.40 12.51 10.55
N GLU A 86 -15.44 12.77 11.42
CA GLU A 86 -15.38 14.02 12.19
C GLU A 86 -13.98 14.65 12.16
N VAL A 87 -13.98 15.98 12.00
CA VAL A 87 -12.93 16.97 12.29
C VAL A 87 -11.53 16.38 12.57
N GLY A 88 -10.62 16.49 11.60
CA GLY A 88 -9.21 16.13 11.79
C GLY A 88 -8.57 15.34 10.65
N SER A 89 -9.36 14.87 9.68
CA SER A 89 -8.85 14.08 8.56
C SER A 89 -7.79 14.82 7.75
N TYR A 90 -6.71 14.13 7.41
CA TYR A 90 -5.66 14.67 6.55
C TYR A 90 -6.21 14.98 5.15
N THR A 91 -6.29 16.26 4.81
CA THR A 91 -6.70 16.70 3.47
C THR A 91 -5.50 17.13 2.63
N TRP A 92 -5.65 17.03 1.32
CA TRP A 92 -4.68 17.52 0.34
C TRP A 92 -4.27 18.97 0.64
N LEU A 93 -5.25 19.83 0.94
CA LEU A 93 -5.04 21.26 1.13
C LEU A 93 -4.19 21.55 2.36
N ASP A 94 -4.42 20.81 3.44
CA ASP A 94 -3.85 21.10 4.75
C ASP A 94 -2.54 20.34 5.00
N GLU A 95 -2.43 19.09 4.51
CA GLU A 95 -1.45 18.14 5.02
C GLU A 95 -0.56 17.51 3.96
N TRP A 96 -0.83 17.67 2.66
CA TRP A 96 -0.02 16.98 1.64
C TRP A 96 1.47 17.32 1.72
N GLN A 97 1.83 18.58 1.96
CA GLN A 97 3.23 19.00 2.03
C GLN A 97 3.88 18.67 3.38
N ASN A 98 3.08 18.42 4.41
CA ASN A 98 3.55 18.24 5.78
C ASN A 98 3.71 16.76 6.15
N LEU A 99 2.85 15.89 5.62
CA LEU A 99 2.89 14.44 5.81
C LEU A 99 3.98 13.81 4.94
N ASN A 100 5.22 13.90 5.41
CA ASN A 100 6.39 13.32 4.74
C ASN A 100 6.83 11.97 5.33
N THR A 101 6.10 11.47 6.33
CA THR A 101 6.25 10.14 6.91
C THR A 101 4.88 9.46 7.00
N VAL A 102 4.88 8.12 7.05
CA VAL A 102 3.66 7.36 7.32
C VAL A 102 3.27 7.60 8.79
N PRO A 103 1.99 7.89 9.11
CA PRO A 103 1.58 8.05 10.50
C PRO A 103 1.81 6.79 11.34
N GLU A 104 2.11 6.98 12.62
CA GLU A 104 2.33 5.88 13.57
C GLU A 104 1.00 5.27 14.05
N ASN A 105 1.04 4.03 14.53
CA ASN A 105 -0.12 3.31 15.11
C ASN A 105 -1.34 3.22 14.18
N ILE A 106 -1.11 3.19 12.87
CA ILE A 106 -2.17 3.06 11.87
C ILE A 106 -2.65 1.61 11.73
N THR A 107 -3.88 1.45 11.25
CA THR A 107 -4.41 0.16 10.82
C THR A 107 -4.49 0.13 9.31
N TRP A 108 -3.72 -0.77 8.69
CA TRP A 108 -3.85 -1.04 7.26
C TRP A 108 -5.14 -1.79 6.98
N LEU A 109 -5.95 -1.26 6.07
CA LEU A 109 -7.20 -1.88 5.67
C LEU A 109 -6.99 -2.64 4.37
N GLU A 110 -7.21 -3.95 4.45
CA GLU A 110 -7.20 -4.87 3.33
C GLU A 110 -8.52 -4.77 2.55
N ASP A 111 -8.50 -5.35 1.35
CA ASP A 111 -9.66 -5.40 0.47
C ASP A 111 -10.75 -6.32 1.02
N THR A 112 -11.99 -5.83 0.96
CA THR A 112 -13.16 -6.53 1.50
C THR A 112 -14.30 -6.52 0.49
N GLU A 113 -15.28 -7.38 0.70
CA GLU A 113 -16.50 -7.42 -0.11
C GLU A 113 -17.47 -6.29 0.29
N LEU A 114 -17.90 -5.50 -0.68
CA LEU A 114 -18.85 -4.40 -0.50
C LEU A 114 -19.95 -4.45 -1.58
N ASN A 115 -21.20 -4.18 -1.16
CA ASN A 115 -22.38 -4.32 -2.02
C ASN A 115 -22.83 -2.97 -2.62
N ASP A 116 -21.94 -2.31 -3.37
CA ASP A 116 -22.21 -1.03 -4.01
C ASP A 116 -21.69 -0.90 -5.45
N PHE A 117 -21.39 -2.04 -6.08
CA PHE A 117 -21.04 -2.09 -7.50
C PHE A 117 -22.31 -2.06 -8.33
N TYR A 118 -22.38 -1.19 -9.34
CA TYR A 118 -23.59 -1.06 -10.16
C TYR A 118 -23.57 -2.03 -11.35
N ASP A 119 -24.54 -2.94 -11.40
CA ASP A 119 -24.74 -3.86 -12.52
C ASP A 119 -25.65 -3.23 -13.59
N LEU A 120 -25.16 -3.16 -14.84
CA LEU A 120 -25.89 -2.56 -15.97
C LEU A 120 -27.03 -3.45 -16.50
N THR A 121 -27.00 -4.75 -16.25
CA THR A 121 -27.99 -5.73 -16.72
C THR A 121 -29.19 -5.77 -15.79
N THR A 122 -28.94 -5.85 -14.48
CA THR A 122 -30.00 -5.93 -13.47
C THR A 122 -30.43 -4.57 -12.94
N HIS A 123 -29.62 -3.52 -13.18
CA HIS A 123 -29.79 -2.19 -12.60
C HIS A 123 -29.83 -2.20 -11.06
N THR A 124 -29.12 -3.14 -10.44
CA THR A 124 -29.00 -3.28 -8.98
C THR A 124 -27.57 -3.09 -8.51
N PHE A 125 -27.42 -2.79 -7.22
CA PHE A 125 -26.12 -2.90 -6.57
C PHE A 125 -25.82 -4.37 -6.27
N VAL A 126 -24.62 -4.78 -6.65
CA VAL A 126 -24.08 -6.13 -6.46
C VAL A 126 -22.79 -6.05 -5.64
N GLN A 127 -22.37 -7.21 -5.17
CA GLN A 127 -21.13 -7.37 -4.43
C GLN A 127 -19.94 -7.22 -5.37
N GLY A 128 -18.92 -6.52 -4.91
CA GLY A 128 -17.59 -6.53 -5.50
C GLY A 128 -16.53 -6.31 -4.44
N ILE A 129 -15.28 -6.62 -4.78
CA ILE A 129 -14.14 -6.53 -3.88
C ILE A 129 -13.44 -5.19 -4.14
N LYS A 130 -13.20 -4.44 -3.07
CA LYS A 130 -12.46 -3.17 -3.13
C LYS A 130 -11.86 -2.80 -1.78
N ASN A 131 -11.00 -1.80 -1.80
CA ASN A 131 -10.40 -1.30 -0.59
C ASN A 131 -11.34 -0.30 0.13
N PRO A 132 -11.68 -0.51 1.41
CA PRO A 132 -12.56 0.39 2.15
C PRO A 132 -11.92 1.76 2.43
N ALA A 133 -10.59 1.83 2.63
CA ALA A 133 -9.87 3.10 2.80
C ALA A 133 -9.90 3.91 1.51
N LEU A 134 -9.53 3.29 0.39
CA LEU A 134 -9.51 3.99 -0.90
C LEU A 134 -10.91 4.40 -1.33
N ASN A 135 -11.95 3.63 -1.02
CA ASN A 135 -13.33 3.99 -1.32
C ASN A 135 -13.77 5.35 -0.73
N ALA A 136 -13.11 5.85 0.32
CA ALA A 136 -13.37 7.15 0.92
C ALA A 136 -12.90 8.34 0.06
N TRP A 137 -12.32 8.12 -1.12
CA TRP A 137 -11.77 9.20 -1.96
C TRP A 137 -12.84 10.10 -2.58
N GLY A 138 -14.07 9.60 -2.72
CA GLY A 138 -15.16 10.37 -3.30
C GLY A 138 -16.52 9.69 -3.22
N TRP A 139 -17.57 10.51 -3.32
CA TRP A 139 -18.97 10.09 -3.23
C TRP A 139 -19.81 10.75 -4.32
N PHE A 140 -20.88 10.08 -4.74
CA PHE A 140 -21.82 10.65 -5.70
C PHE A 140 -22.92 11.43 -4.98
N ASP A 141 -23.19 12.65 -5.40
CA ASP A 141 -24.31 13.45 -4.89
C ASP A 141 -25.65 13.08 -5.54
N ALA A 142 -26.70 13.79 -5.13
CA ALA A 142 -28.05 13.62 -5.66
C ALA A 142 -28.18 13.93 -7.16
N THR A 143 -27.18 14.57 -7.76
CA THR A 143 -27.12 14.86 -9.20
C THR A 143 -26.24 13.88 -9.98
N TYR A 144 -25.73 12.84 -9.31
CA TYR A 144 -24.79 11.86 -9.86
C TYR A 144 -23.44 12.47 -10.27
N ALA A 145 -23.08 13.62 -9.70
CA ALA A 145 -21.74 14.17 -9.79
C ALA A 145 -20.88 13.56 -8.69
N LEU A 146 -19.65 13.13 -9.04
CA LEU A 146 -18.69 12.66 -8.06
C LEU A 146 -18.01 13.84 -7.37
N ASN A 147 -18.05 13.84 -6.05
CA ASN A 147 -17.44 14.83 -5.17
C ASN A 147 -16.23 14.18 -4.48
N PRO A 148 -14.99 14.56 -4.83
CA PRO A 148 -13.79 14.10 -4.14
C PRO A 148 -13.77 14.60 -2.69
N THR A 149 -13.33 13.76 -1.77
CA THR A 149 -13.14 14.15 -0.35
C THR A 149 -11.84 14.92 -0.12
N ASN A 150 -10.91 14.83 -1.06
CA ASN A 150 -9.55 15.36 -0.97
C ASN A 150 -8.72 14.77 0.17
N TYR A 151 -9.03 13.56 0.62
CA TYR A 151 -8.21 12.91 1.64
C TYR A 151 -6.83 12.52 1.12
N VAL A 152 -5.82 12.73 1.98
CA VAL A 152 -4.51 12.13 1.83
C VAL A 152 -4.59 10.71 2.37
N MET A 153 -4.19 9.76 1.55
CA MET A 153 -4.22 8.34 1.87
C MET A 153 -2.79 7.78 1.77
N PHE A 154 -2.58 6.61 2.36
CA PHE A 154 -1.36 5.84 2.15
C PHE A 154 -1.75 4.49 1.57
N VAL A 155 -0.99 4.03 0.57
CA VAL A 155 -1.15 2.73 -0.06
C VAL A 155 0.12 1.95 0.14
N LYS A 156 -0.02 0.75 0.70
CA LYS A 156 1.01 -0.27 0.72
C LYS A 156 0.94 -1.05 -0.58
N CYS A 157 2.05 -1.11 -1.30
CA CYS A 157 2.17 -1.77 -2.60
C CYS A 157 2.10 -3.29 -2.48
N ALA A 158 2.09 -4.00 -3.61
CA ALA A 158 1.94 -5.46 -3.65
C ALA A 158 3.02 -6.21 -2.85
N ASN A 159 4.25 -5.69 -2.80
CA ASN A 159 5.35 -6.28 -2.04
C ASN A 159 5.20 -6.15 -0.52
N GLY A 160 4.30 -5.29 -0.02
CA GLY A 160 4.11 -5.08 1.40
C GLY A 160 5.15 -4.18 2.08
N GLN A 161 6.15 -3.70 1.34
CA GLN A 161 7.23 -2.88 1.86
C GLN A 161 7.14 -1.44 1.37
N ASP A 162 6.93 -1.26 0.07
CA ASP A 162 6.83 0.06 -0.54
C ASP A 162 5.50 0.70 -0.17
N ILE A 163 5.57 1.97 0.21
CA ILE A 163 4.40 2.78 0.51
C ILE A 163 4.40 4.00 -0.42
N VAL A 164 3.21 4.36 -0.87
CA VAL A 164 2.97 5.63 -1.55
C VAL A 164 1.95 6.46 -0.79
N LYS A 165 2.21 7.76 -0.69
CA LYS A 165 1.20 8.74 -0.30
C LYS A 165 0.33 9.02 -1.53
N PHE A 166 -0.98 8.86 -1.40
CA PHE A 166 -1.92 8.76 -2.51
C PHE A 166 -3.07 9.73 -2.34
N TRP A 167 -3.50 10.35 -3.43
CA TRP A 167 -4.67 11.22 -3.50
C TRP A 167 -5.36 11.11 -4.87
N ALA A 168 -6.62 10.69 -4.88
CA ALA A 168 -7.48 10.75 -6.06
C ALA A 168 -8.31 12.04 -6.01
N TYR A 169 -8.30 12.82 -7.09
CA TYR A 169 -8.80 14.20 -7.09
C TYR A 169 -9.79 14.53 -8.19
N ASP A 170 -9.91 13.69 -9.22
CA ASP A 170 -10.91 13.87 -10.27
C ASP A 170 -11.41 12.51 -10.76
N TYR A 171 -12.64 12.49 -11.28
CA TYR A 171 -13.31 11.32 -11.85
C TYR A 171 -13.67 11.48 -13.33
N TYR A 172 -13.58 12.71 -13.84
CA TYR A 172 -14.03 13.06 -15.17
C TYR A 172 -12.85 13.47 -16.04
N ASP A 173 -12.83 12.99 -17.28
CA ASP A 173 -11.98 13.52 -18.33
C ASP A 173 -12.86 13.90 -19.52
N ASN A 174 -12.79 15.16 -19.94
CA ASN A 174 -13.64 15.74 -20.99
C ASN A 174 -15.15 15.47 -20.79
N GLY A 175 -15.61 15.44 -19.53
CA GLY A 175 -17.00 15.16 -19.16
C GLY A 175 -17.39 13.68 -19.14
N ALA A 176 -16.49 12.77 -19.52
CA ALA A 176 -16.70 11.33 -19.40
C ALA A 176 -16.28 10.85 -18.01
N GLY A 177 -17.23 10.29 -17.25
CA GLY A 177 -16.95 9.70 -15.94
C GLY A 177 -16.29 8.32 -16.03
N GLY A 178 -15.50 7.98 -15.03
CA GLY A 178 -14.70 6.76 -14.99
C GLY A 178 -13.24 6.99 -15.39
N ASN A 179 -12.78 8.24 -15.34
CA ASN A 179 -11.39 8.59 -15.57
C ASN A 179 -10.83 9.13 -14.24
N VAL A 180 -10.19 8.26 -13.47
CA VAL A 180 -9.74 8.61 -12.11
C VAL A 180 -8.38 9.29 -12.21
N SER A 181 -8.33 10.58 -11.91
CA SER A 181 -7.07 11.31 -11.81
C SER A 181 -6.48 11.17 -10.42
N ILE A 182 -5.25 10.67 -10.38
CA ILE A 182 -4.49 10.36 -9.18
C ILE A 182 -3.22 11.20 -9.13
N ARG A 183 -2.85 11.55 -7.91
CA ARG A 183 -1.55 12.09 -7.55
C ARG A 183 -0.96 11.22 -6.47
N TYR A 184 0.31 10.86 -6.59
CA TYR A 184 0.98 10.07 -5.57
C TYR A 184 2.45 10.45 -5.41
N GLN A 185 2.98 10.24 -4.22
CA GLN A 185 4.39 10.39 -3.89
C GLN A 185 4.97 9.06 -3.43
N THR A 186 6.13 8.72 -3.98
CA THR A 186 6.92 7.53 -3.64
C THR A 186 7.97 7.87 -2.58
N GLY A 187 8.80 6.90 -2.20
CA GLY A 187 9.88 7.12 -1.23
C GLY A 187 9.41 7.12 0.23
N TYR A 188 8.22 6.55 0.48
CA TYR A 188 7.76 6.20 1.83
C TYR A 188 8.07 4.73 2.03
N SER A 189 8.67 4.42 3.17
CA SER A 189 8.78 3.06 3.66
C SER A 189 8.17 3.02 5.05
N PHE A 190 7.67 1.86 5.43
CA PHE A 190 7.33 1.62 6.82
C PHE A 190 8.64 1.47 7.59
N GLU A 191 8.94 2.40 8.50
CA GLU A 191 9.99 2.13 9.48
C GLU A 191 9.46 1.03 10.40
N CYS A 192 10.13 -0.12 10.40
CA CYS A 192 9.74 -1.23 11.25
C CYS A 192 9.71 -0.75 12.71
N PRO A 193 8.62 -1.04 13.45
CA PRO A 193 8.54 -0.67 14.86
C PRO A 193 9.62 -1.40 15.67
N ASN A 194 10.05 -2.58 15.20
CA ASN A 194 11.09 -3.38 15.82
C ASN A 194 12.33 -3.48 14.92
N LEU A 195 13.46 -3.79 15.53
CA LEU A 195 14.67 -4.17 14.81
C LEU A 195 14.39 -5.40 13.92
N ALA A 196 14.93 -5.43 12.71
CA ALA A 196 14.80 -6.62 11.86
C ALA A 196 15.36 -7.85 12.58
N GLY A 197 14.54 -8.91 12.69
CA GLY A 197 14.84 -10.12 13.44
C GLY A 197 14.44 -10.09 14.93
N ASP A 198 13.95 -8.98 15.46
CA ASP A 198 13.37 -8.87 16.81
C ASP A 198 11.85 -9.10 16.74
N MET A 199 11.46 -10.35 16.92
CA MET A 199 10.09 -10.82 16.71
C MET A 199 9.21 -10.63 17.93
N ASN A 200 9.79 -10.40 19.11
CA ASN A 200 9.06 -10.19 20.35
C ASN A 200 9.09 -8.73 20.85
N GLY A 201 9.86 -7.85 20.19
CA GLY A 201 9.98 -6.43 20.49
C GLY A 201 10.76 -6.14 21.77
N ASP A 202 11.74 -6.98 22.11
CA ASP A 202 12.58 -6.82 23.31
C ASP A 202 13.94 -6.14 23.06
N ASP A 203 14.11 -5.55 21.87
CA ASP A 203 15.30 -4.89 21.36
C ASP A 203 16.53 -5.82 21.23
N SER A 204 16.36 -7.15 21.36
CA SER A 204 17.46 -8.13 21.37
C SER A 204 17.23 -9.31 20.45
N ILE A 205 17.90 -9.34 19.30
CA ILE A 205 17.84 -10.49 18.37
C ILE A 205 18.52 -11.73 19.01
N ASN A 206 17.73 -12.74 19.35
CA ASN A 206 18.17 -13.97 19.98
C ASN A 206 17.32 -15.20 19.58
N VAL A 207 17.57 -16.34 20.26
CA VAL A 207 16.89 -17.61 19.93
C VAL A 207 15.37 -17.55 20.17
N ILE A 208 14.90 -16.68 21.05
CA ILE A 208 13.47 -16.49 21.30
C ILE A 208 12.79 -15.94 20.04
N ASP A 209 13.44 -15.04 19.30
CA ASP A 209 12.91 -14.49 18.05
C ASP A 209 12.78 -15.54 16.96
N ILE A 210 13.76 -16.44 16.86
CA ILE A 210 13.67 -17.59 15.95
C ILE A 210 12.45 -18.45 16.28
N VAL A 211 12.18 -18.71 17.56
CA VAL A 211 11.01 -19.49 17.98
C VAL A 211 9.71 -18.77 17.59
N ALA A 212 9.65 -17.45 17.76
CA ALA A 212 8.51 -16.64 17.35
C ALA A 212 8.30 -16.67 15.83
N LEU A 213 9.36 -16.48 15.04
CA LEU A 213 9.33 -16.54 13.58
C LEU A 213 8.88 -17.92 13.07
N VAL A 214 9.43 -19.00 13.62
CA VAL A 214 9.00 -20.37 13.29
C VAL A 214 7.52 -20.57 13.61
N THR A 215 7.05 -20.10 14.77
CA THR A 215 5.65 -20.22 15.18
C THR A 215 4.74 -19.48 14.19
N MET A 216 5.14 -18.28 13.78
CA MET A 216 4.40 -17.50 12.77
C MET A 216 4.36 -18.24 11.43
N ILE A 217 5.50 -18.72 10.90
CA ILE A 217 5.55 -19.46 9.63
C ILE A 217 4.65 -20.70 9.68
N LEU A 218 4.66 -21.43 10.80
CA LEU A 218 3.82 -22.62 10.97
C LEU A 218 2.33 -22.31 11.15
N SER A 219 1.98 -21.10 11.63
CA SER A 219 0.59 -20.67 11.75
C SER A 219 -0.08 -20.38 10.40
N GLY A 220 0.72 -20.19 9.33
CA GLY A 220 0.23 -19.84 8.00
C GLY A 220 -0.37 -18.43 7.89
N THR A 221 -0.29 -17.63 8.95
CA THR A 221 -0.80 -16.25 8.98
C THR A 221 0.38 -15.32 9.26
N ILE A 222 0.96 -14.74 8.20
CA ILE A 222 1.94 -13.67 8.35
C ILE A 222 1.14 -12.39 8.37
N GLN A 223 1.08 -11.73 9.53
CA GLN A 223 0.44 -10.42 9.61
C GLN A 223 1.32 -9.40 8.89
N SER A 224 0.68 -8.50 8.15
CA SER A 224 1.36 -7.64 7.17
C SER A 224 2.14 -6.47 7.78
N ASP A 225 2.10 -6.33 9.10
CA ASP A 225 2.89 -5.44 9.97
C ASP A 225 4.14 -6.15 10.56
N VAL A 226 4.19 -7.48 10.49
CA VAL A 226 5.31 -8.32 10.98
C VAL A 226 6.34 -8.57 9.88
N LEU A 227 5.92 -8.43 8.61
CA LEU A 227 6.70 -8.77 7.43
C LEU A 227 8.08 -8.09 7.43
N CYS A 228 8.15 -6.82 7.83
CA CYS A 228 9.36 -6.04 7.70
C CYS A 228 10.46 -6.39 8.71
N TYR A 229 10.13 -6.99 9.87
CA TYR A 229 11.12 -7.53 10.81
C TYR A 229 11.24 -9.06 10.77
N ALA A 230 10.30 -9.75 10.13
CA ALA A 230 10.37 -11.19 9.88
C ALA A 230 11.15 -11.56 8.61
N ASP A 231 11.08 -10.73 7.56
CA ASP A 231 11.87 -10.83 6.33
C ASP A 231 13.27 -10.26 6.58
N TYR A 232 14.12 -11.06 7.21
CA TYR A 232 15.44 -10.63 7.64
C TYR A 232 16.42 -10.53 6.46
N ASN A 233 16.23 -11.37 5.43
CA ASN A 233 17.12 -11.38 4.26
C ASN A 233 16.67 -10.40 3.15
N GLN A 234 15.52 -9.74 3.32
CA GLN A 234 14.94 -8.74 2.42
C GLN A 234 14.65 -9.32 1.03
N ASP A 235 14.17 -10.56 0.98
CA ASP A 235 13.77 -11.23 -0.27
C ASP A 235 12.26 -11.19 -0.54
N GLU A 236 11.51 -10.45 0.29
CA GLU A 236 10.06 -10.28 0.25
C GLU A 236 9.27 -11.56 0.61
N ILE A 237 9.93 -12.64 1.01
CA ILE A 237 9.31 -13.93 1.32
C ILE A 237 9.74 -14.41 2.70
N VAL A 238 8.87 -14.25 3.69
CA VAL A 238 9.14 -14.79 5.05
C VAL A 238 9.11 -16.32 5.06
N ASN A 239 10.28 -16.95 5.16
CA ASN A 239 10.47 -18.39 5.12
C ASN A 239 11.66 -18.88 5.96
N VAL A 240 12.11 -20.12 5.70
CA VAL A 240 13.25 -20.73 6.41
C VAL A 240 14.57 -20.01 6.16
N LEU A 241 14.70 -19.29 5.05
CA LEU A 241 15.89 -18.50 4.72
C LEU A 241 16.08 -17.32 5.69
N ASP A 242 15.00 -16.69 6.15
CA ASP A 242 15.06 -15.65 7.20
C ASP A 242 15.54 -16.22 8.52
N ILE A 243 15.02 -17.39 8.90
CA ILE A 243 15.47 -18.09 10.10
C ILE A 243 16.97 -18.37 10.02
N ILE A 244 17.45 -18.87 8.88
CA ILE A 244 18.88 -19.15 8.67
C ILE A 244 19.69 -17.86 8.78
N ALA A 245 19.21 -16.75 8.23
CA ALA A 245 19.88 -15.46 8.29
C ALA A 245 19.98 -14.92 9.73
N ILE A 246 18.90 -15.02 10.52
CA ILE A 246 18.89 -14.68 11.95
C ILE A 246 19.82 -15.60 12.76
N VAL A 247 19.81 -16.92 12.50
CA VAL A 247 20.72 -17.87 13.15
C VAL A 247 22.18 -17.48 12.88
N ASN A 248 22.53 -17.18 11.62
CA ASN A 248 23.88 -16.77 11.26
C ASN A 248 24.27 -15.47 11.96
N TYR A 249 23.34 -14.51 12.10
CA TYR A 249 23.58 -13.29 12.86
C TYR A 249 23.88 -13.59 14.34
N ILE A 250 23.10 -14.46 14.99
CA ILE A 250 23.26 -14.81 16.40
C ILE A 250 24.57 -15.58 16.65
N VAL A 251 24.93 -16.49 15.75
CA VAL A 251 26.06 -17.41 15.92
C VAL A 251 27.39 -16.80 15.45
N GLY A 252 27.36 -15.87 14.49
CA GLY A 252 28.53 -15.17 13.94
C GLY A 252 29.12 -15.82 12.70
#